data_AF-A0A4R5UTB8-F1
#
_entry.id   AF-A0A4R5UTB8-F1
#
_cell.length_a   1.000
_cell.length_b   1.000
_cell.length_c   1.000
_cell.angle_alpha   90.00
_cell.angle_beta   90.00
_cell.angle_gamma   90.00
#
_symmetry.space_group_name_H-M   'P 1'
#
loop_
_entity.id
_entity.type
_entity.pdbx_description
1 polymer ?
#
loop_
_entity_poly.entity_id
_entity_poly.type
_entity_poly.pdbx_seq_one_letter_code
_entity_poly.pdbx_strand_id
1 'polypeptide(L)'
;MLTRRAALLGVAGAAASPILARAARAEEPIKPMAAPVDLSDLKRVKRELVAPPFVHEHEQIAPAEPRIVEFTMTIVEKEMQVDNNAYVQAMTFDGSMPGPLMVVHEGDYVELTLINPAHNLMPHNIDFHSSTGALGGGALTHVAPGEMTVLRWKATRPGTFVYHCAPGGPMIPWHVVSGMNGAIMVLPRNGLTDHIGDPVSYDKVYYIGEQDLYIPRDADGAYKRFADLGESYPETEALMNGLIPTHVVFNGAVGALTGEKALTAKVGEKVLFIHSQANRDSRPHLIGGHGDLVWEEGKFNNAPLRDLETWFIRGGSAGAALYEFLQPGVYAYVNHNLIEAVNLGATAHVKVEGEWNNDLMEQLVAPTVIAT
;
A
#
# COMPACT_ATOMS: atom_id res chain seq x y z
N MET A 1 -2.90 28.72 -40.41
CA MET A 1 -2.64 27.26 -40.46
C MET A 1 -3.23 26.65 -39.19
N LEU A 2 -4.37 25.97 -39.31
CA LEU A 2 -4.94 25.19 -38.21
C LEU A 2 -4.08 23.95 -38.01
N THR A 3 -3.49 23.79 -36.83
CA THR A 3 -2.69 22.62 -36.48
C THR A 3 -3.61 21.46 -36.09
N ARG A 4 -3.16 20.22 -36.33
CA ARG A 4 -3.90 18.97 -36.03
C ARG A 4 -4.43 18.86 -34.58
N ARG A 5 -3.97 19.71 -33.65
CA ARG A 5 -4.48 19.82 -32.27
C ARG A 5 -5.91 20.36 -32.15
N ALA A 6 -6.35 21.23 -33.06
CA ALA A 6 -7.71 21.79 -32.99
C ALA A 6 -8.80 20.82 -33.48
N ALA A 7 -8.44 19.82 -34.31
CA ALA A 7 -9.39 18.88 -34.88
C ALA A 7 -9.74 17.70 -33.97
N LEU A 8 -8.86 17.32 -33.02
CA LEU A 8 -9.13 16.22 -32.07
C LEU A 8 -10.02 16.64 -30.89
N LEU A 9 -9.95 17.91 -30.46
CA LEU A 9 -10.86 18.45 -29.45
C LEU A 9 -12.26 18.78 -30.04
N GLY A 10 -12.35 18.98 -31.36
CA GLY A 10 -13.60 19.38 -32.02
C GLY A 10 -14.52 18.23 -32.48
N VAL A 11 -14.03 16.98 -32.51
CA VAL A 11 -14.81 15.84 -33.04
C VAL A 11 -15.09 14.75 -31.99
N ALA A 12 -14.37 14.73 -30.87
CA ALA A 12 -14.69 13.84 -29.74
C ALA A 12 -15.86 14.32 -28.86
N GLY A 13 -16.43 15.50 -29.14
CA GLY A 13 -17.54 16.08 -28.38
C GLY A 13 -18.93 15.51 -28.71
N ALA A 14 -19.04 14.59 -29.67
CA ALA A 14 -20.34 14.12 -30.18
C ALA A 14 -20.54 12.60 -30.03
N ALA A 15 -20.03 11.99 -28.95
CA ALA A 15 -20.53 10.70 -28.44
C ALA A 15 -20.03 10.43 -27.00
N ALA A 16 -19.93 11.45 -26.15
CA ALA A 16 -19.73 11.19 -24.73
C ALA A 16 -21.06 10.64 -24.18
N SER A 17 -21.07 9.36 -23.82
CA SER A 17 -22.20 8.74 -23.11
C SER A 17 -22.55 9.62 -21.90
N PRO A 18 -23.84 9.88 -21.58
CA PRO A 18 -24.24 10.79 -20.49
C PRO A 18 -23.68 10.42 -19.10
N ILE A 19 -23.08 9.23 -18.97
CA ILE A 19 -22.36 8.74 -17.79
C ILE A 19 -20.99 9.42 -17.63
N LEU A 20 -20.22 9.63 -18.71
CA LEU A 20 -18.91 10.31 -18.67
C LEU A 20 -19.04 11.79 -18.27
N ALA A 21 -20.10 12.46 -18.72
CA ALA A 21 -20.38 13.84 -18.34
C ALA A 21 -20.80 14.00 -16.86
N ARG A 22 -21.27 12.92 -16.21
CA ARG A 22 -21.58 12.90 -14.77
C ARG A 22 -20.36 12.58 -13.91
N ALA A 23 -19.40 11.81 -14.43
CA ALA A 23 -18.17 11.45 -13.73
C ALA A 23 -17.17 12.62 -13.59
N ALA A 24 -17.23 13.61 -14.48
CA ALA A 24 -16.26 14.70 -14.58
C ALA A 24 -16.65 16.00 -13.83
N ARG A 25 -17.58 15.97 -12.87
CA ARG A 25 -17.67 17.07 -11.89
C ARG A 25 -16.55 16.87 -10.87
N ALA A 26 -15.34 17.28 -11.23
CA ALA A 26 -14.31 17.59 -10.26
C ALA A 26 -14.93 18.56 -9.23
N GLU A 27 -14.87 18.21 -7.95
CA GLU A 27 -15.18 19.17 -6.90
C GLU A 27 -14.26 20.39 -7.10
N GLU A 28 -14.81 21.59 -6.96
CA GLU A 28 -14.00 22.80 -7.16
C GLU A 28 -12.81 22.80 -6.21
N PRO A 29 -11.59 23.11 -6.70
CA PRO A 29 -10.40 23.13 -5.87
C PRO A 29 -10.57 24.11 -4.72
N ILE A 30 -10.43 23.63 -3.49
CA ILE A 30 -10.54 24.44 -2.29
C ILE A 30 -9.30 25.34 -2.22
N LYS A 31 -9.49 26.65 -2.11
CA LYS A 31 -8.42 27.58 -1.74
C LYS A 31 -8.43 27.81 -0.23
N PRO A 32 -7.40 27.37 0.53
CA PRO A 32 -7.32 27.67 1.95
C PRO A 32 -7.26 29.18 2.18
N MET A 33 -8.08 29.70 3.10
CA MET A 33 -8.14 31.13 3.43
C MET A 33 -7.33 31.52 4.69
N ALA A 34 -6.64 30.56 5.32
CA ALA A 34 -5.88 30.79 6.54
C ALA A 34 -4.48 31.36 6.24
N ALA A 35 -3.94 32.16 7.17
CA ALA A 35 -2.55 32.63 7.09
C ALA A 35 -1.56 31.45 7.19
N PRO A 36 -0.41 31.51 6.50
CA PRO A 36 0.65 30.51 6.67
C PRO A 36 1.14 30.45 8.13
N VAL A 37 1.40 29.23 8.60
CA VAL A 37 2.07 29.01 9.89
C VAL A 37 3.57 29.22 9.72
N ASP A 38 4.20 29.97 10.63
CA ASP A 38 5.65 30.08 10.69
C ASP A 38 6.25 28.78 11.27
N LEU A 39 7.01 28.07 10.44
CA LEU A 39 7.71 26.84 10.78
C LEU A 39 9.21 26.97 10.46
N SER A 40 9.72 28.20 10.33
CA SER A 40 11.09 28.46 9.90
C SER A 40 12.15 27.92 10.88
N ASP A 41 11.80 27.79 12.15
CA ASP A 41 12.66 27.23 13.20
C ASP A 41 12.71 25.69 13.21
N LEU A 42 11.80 25.00 12.50
CA LEU A 42 11.80 23.54 12.47
C LEU A 42 12.85 23.00 11.50
N LYS A 43 13.60 21.99 11.96
CA LYS A 43 14.57 21.28 11.12
C LYS A 43 13.84 20.57 9.97
N ARG A 44 14.30 20.82 8.74
CA ARG A 44 13.92 20.07 7.54
C ARG A 44 14.80 18.85 7.35
N VAL A 45 14.21 17.70 7.06
CA VAL A 45 14.90 16.44 6.77
C VAL A 45 14.30 15.81 5.53
N LYS A 46 15.09 15.71 4.47
CA LYS A 46 14.71 14.97 3.27
C LYS A 46 14.93 13.48 3.48
N ARG A 47 13.93 12.67 3.14
CA ARG A 47 14.03 11.20 3.14
C ARG A 47 13.96 10.68 1.72
N GLU A 48 14.88 9.78 1.38
CA GLU A 48 14.86 9.05 0.12
C GLU A 48 14.02 7.79 0.30
N LEU A 49 12.94 7.68 -0.47
CA LEU A 49 12.07 6.50 -0.46
C LEU A 49 12.77 5.33 -1.14
N VAL A 50 12.43 4.12 -0.69
CA VAL A 50 12.89 2.87 -1.29
C VAL A 50 11.69 2.03 -1.69
N ALA A 51 11.86 1.18 -2.70
CA ALA A 51 10.78 0.35 -3.20
C ALA A 51 10.36 -0.71 -2.16
N PRO A 52 9.05 -0.97 -1.98
CA PRO A 52 8.56 -2.08 -1.19
C PRO A 52 9.11 -3.44 -1.69
N PRO A 53 9.35 -4.41 -0.79
CA PRO A 53 8.88 -4.47 0.60
C PRO A 53 9.79 -3.75 1.60
N PHE A 54 10.86 -3.08 1.13
CA PHE A 54 11.79 -2.38 2.01
C PHE A 54 11.23 -1.03 2.46
N VAL A 55 11.82 -0.51 3.53
CA VAL A 55 11.44 0.75 4.15
C VAL A 55 12.70 1.60 4.28
N HIS A 56 12.58 2.91 4.04
CA HIS A 56 13.74 3.81 4.12
C HIS A 56 14.28 3.86 5.56
N GLU A 57 15.54 4.26 5.71
CA GLU A 57 16.14 4.40 7.05
C GLU A 57 15.35 5.40 7.91
N HIS A 58 15.16 5.05 9.18
CA HIS A 58 14.46 5.84 10.17
C HIS A 58 14.91 5.46 11.59
N GLU A 59 14.61 6.35 12.53
CA GLU A 59 14.77 6.10 13.95
C GLU A 59 13.44 5.57 14.53
N GLN A 60 13.48 4.67 15.51
CA GLN A 60 12.26 4.22 16.22
C GLN A 60 11.83 5.19 17.32
N ILE A 61 12.79 5.90 17.90
CA ILE A 61 12.58 6.94 18.91
C ILE A 61 12.86 8.30 18.26
N ALA A 62 11.95 9.25 18.45
CA ALA A 62 12.03 10.56 17.84
C ALA A 62 13.19 11.40 18.42
N PRO A 63 13.78 12.28 17.61
CA PRO A 63 14.51 13.44 18.14
C PRO A 63 13.64 14.30 19.06
N ALA A 64 14.27 15.06 19.95
CA ALA A 64 13.58 15.88 20.95
C ALA A 64 12.55 16.86 20.36
N GLU A 65 12.88 17.51 19.25
CA GLU A 65 12.01 18.47 18.56
C GLU A 65 11.35 17.86 17.31
N PRO A 66 10.10 18.24 16.99
CA PRO A 66 9.47 17.90 15.72
C PRO A 66 10.24 18.44 14.51
N ARG A 67 10.06 17.79 13.36
CA ARG A 67 10.72 18.13 12.10
C ARG A 67 9.71 18.36 10.98
N ILE A 68 10.18 18.98 9.90
CA ILE A 68 9.52 18.90 8.59
C ILE A 68 10.23 17.78 7.83
N VAL A 69 9.53 16.67 7.56
CA VAL A 69 10.06 15.53 6.82
C VAL A 69 9.59 15.62 5.37
N GLU A 70 10.56 15.80 4.47
CA GLU A 70 10.32 16.06 3.05
C GLU A 70 10.43 14.77 2.24
N PHE A 71 9.40 14.50 1.44
CA PHE A 71 9.35 13.38 0.50
C PHE A 71 9.06 13.89 -0.92
N THR A 72 9.46 13.10 -1.90
CA THR A 72 9.07 13.30 -3.30
C THR A 72 8.56 11.98 -3.84
N MET A 73 7.40 12.01 -4.49
CA MET A 73 6.88 10.86 -5.25
C MET A 73 6.56 11.28 -6.67
N THR A 74 6.93 10.44 -7.62
CA THR A 74 6.60 10.59 -9.04
C THR A 74 5.58 9.55 -9.43
N ILE A 75 4.47 10.00 -10.01
CA ILE A 75 3.42 9.11 -10.51
C ILE A 75 3.89 8.46 -11.81
N VAL A 76 3.69 7.15 -11.91
CA VAL A 76 4.01 6.38 -13.12
C VAL A 76 2.81 5.55 -13.52
N GLU A 77 2.28 5.82 -14.71
CA GLU A 77 1.37 4.92 -15.42
C GLU A 77 2.16 3.94 -16.27
N LYS A 78 1.89 2.64 -16.13
CA LYS A 78 2.57 1.60 -16.91
C LYS A 78 1.79 0.30 -16.92
N GLU A 79 2.00 -0.49 -17.98
CA GLU A 79 1.57 -1.88 -17.95
C GLU A 79 2.47 -2.69 -16.99
N MET A 80 1.86 -3.46 -16.10
CA MET A 80 2.53 -4.37 -15.18
C MET A 80 2.06 -5.79 -15.40
N GLN A 81 3.01 -6.73 -15.52
CA GLN A 81 2.70 -8.14 -15.46
C GLN A 81 2.44 -8.54 -14.01
N VAL A 82 1.25 -9.09 -13.73
CA VAL A 82 0.83 -9.46 -12.37
C VAL A 82 0.76 -10.96 -12.15
N ASP A 83 0.68 -11.73 -13.24
CA ASP A 83 0.79 -13.20 -13.26
C ASP A 83 1.37 -13.62 -14.62
N ASN A 84 1.68 -14.91 -14.80
CA ASN A 84 2.29 -15.49 -16.00
C ASN A 84 1.57 -15.08 -17.30
N ASN A 85 0.26 -14.91 -17.27
CA ASN A 85 -0.59 -14.58 -18.42
C ASN A 85 -1.52 -13.38 -18.19
N ALA A 86 -1.27 -12.56 -17.15
CA ALA A 86 -2.13 -11.44 -16.79
C ALA A 86 -1.33 -10.13 -16.70
N TYR A 87 -1.87 -9.07 -17.28
CA TYR A 87 -1.31 -7.73 -17.25
C TYR A 87 -2.38 -6.73 -16.80
N VAL A 88 -1.96 -5.71 -16.07
CA VAL A 88 -2.82 -4.58 -15.68
C VAL A 88 -2.20 -3.28 -16.19
N GLN A 89 -3.04 -2.36 -16.64
CA GLN A 89 -2.63 -0.97 -16.84
C GLN A 89 -2.59 -0.29 -15.47
N ALA A 90 -1.42 -0.28 -14.85
CA ALA A 90 -1.23 0.16 -13.48
C ALA A 90 -1.04 1.67 -13.40
N MET A 91 -1.51 2.23 -12.29
CA MET A 91 -1.16 3.57 -11.82
C MET A 91 -0.41 3.42 -10.51
N THR A 92 0.75 4.05 -10.39
CA THR A 92 1.64 3.80 -9.25
C THR A 92 2.24 5.08 -8.70
N PHE A 93 2.44 5.10 -7.38
CA PHE A 93 3.36 6.06 -6.75
C PHE A 93 4.77 5.45 -6.79
N ASP A 94 5.74 6.18 -7.35
CA ASP A 94 7.13 5.77 -7.55
C ASP A 94 7.33 4.47 -8.34
N GLY A 95 6.40 4.15 -9.25
CA GLY A 95 6.57 2.99 -10.13
C GLY A 95 6.36 1.64 -9.43
N SER A 96 5.86 1.60 -8.20
CA SER A 96 5.68 0.36 -7.43
C SER A 96 4.23 0.16 -6.97
N MET A 97 3.86 -1.10 -6.79
CA MET A 97 2.60 -1.53 -6.17
C MET A 97 2.95 -2.38 -4.95
N PRO A 98 2.65 -1.96 -3.71
CA PRO A 98 2.13 -0.63 -3.36
C PRO A 98 3.17 0.47 -3.63
N GLY A 99 2.77 1.74 -3.51
CA GLY A 99 3.72 2.84 -3.39
C GLY A 99 4.58 2.73 -2.11
N PRO A 100 5.70 3.46 -1.97
CA PRO A 100 6.62 3.32 -0.85
C PRO A 100 6.01 3.59 0.54
N LEU A 101 6.53 2.92 1.58
CA LEU A 101 6.20 3.26 2.97
C LEU A 101 6.95 4.54 3.38
N MET A 102 6.21 5.57 3.78
CA MET A 102 6.78 6.73 4.48
C MET A 102 6.81 6.48 5.98
N VAL A 103 7.89 6.88 6.65
CA VAL A 103 8.00 6.79 8.12
C VAL A 103 8.35 8.17 8.71
N VAL A 104 7.51 8.62 9.65
CA VAL A 104 7.69 9.87 10.41
C VAL A 104 7.31 9.65 11.88
N HIS A 105 7.53 10.65 12.73
CA HIS A 105 7.08 10.59 14.12
C HIS A 105 5.86 11.47 14.38
N GLU A 106 5.11 11.11 15.41
CA GLU A 106 4.02 11.95 15.90
C GLU A 106 4.51 13.37 16.22
N GLY A 107 3.77 14.35 15.70
CA GLY A 107 4.06 15.76 15.81
C GLY A 107 4.91 16.33 14.68
N ASP A 108 5.59 15.49 13.89
CA ASP A 108 6.30 15.94 12.68
C ASP A 108 5.30 16.51 11.65
N TYR A 109 5.81 17.37 10.78
CA TYR A 109 5.12 17.77 9.56
C TYR A 109 5.63 16.92 8.40
N VAL A 110 4.72 16.34 7.63
CA VAL A 110 5.05 15.68 6.37
C VAL A 110 4.88 16.69 5.25
N GLU A 111 5.89 16.85 4.40
CA GLU A 111 5.85 17.71 3.23
C GLU A 111 6.16 16.88 1.97
N LEU A 112 5.13 16.60 1.18
CA LEU A 112 5.23 15.77 -0.02
C LEU A 112 5.21 16.64 -1.27
N THR A 113 6.23 16.49 -2.11
CA THR A 113 6.18 16.89 -3.52
C THR A 113 5.61 15.74 -4.34
N LEU A 114 4.42 15.92 -4.94
CA LEU A 114 3.79 14.96 -5.84
C LEU A 114 3.93 15.45 -7.28
N ILE A 115 4.53 14.62 -8.13
CA ILE A 115 4.84 14.96 -9.52
C ILE A 115 4.03 14.05 -10.45
N ASN A 116 3.29 14.64 -11.39
CA ASN A 116 2.63 13.92 -12.48
C ASN A 116 3.32 14.25 -13.81
N PRO A 117 4.23 13.40 -14.33
CA PRO A 117 4.90 13.62 -15.61
C PRO A 117 3.94 13.84 -16.79
N ALA A 118 4.35 14.66 -17.76
CA ALA A 118 3.53 15.02 -18.92
C ALA A 118 3.19 13.87 -19.88
N HIS A 119 3.81 12.69 -19.72
CA HIS A 119 3.54 11.51 -20.53
C HIS A 119 2.46 10.59 -19.94
N ASN A 120 2.07 10.80 -18.68
CA ASN A 120 0.90 10.14 -18.10
C ASN A 120 -0.38 10.65 -18.79
N LEU A 121 -1.44 9.85 -18.74
CA LEU A 121 -2.71 10.15 -19.37
C LEU A 121 -3.70 10.80 -18.39
N MET A 122 -3.68 10.39 -17.12
CA MET A 122 -4.71 10.73 -16.15
C MET A 122 -4.29 11.84 -15.20
N PRO A 123 -5.26 12.66 -14.73
CA PRO A 123 -5.04 13.47 -13.55
C PRO A 123 -5.02 12.58 -12.30
N HIS A 124 -4.23 13.00 -11.33
CA HIS A 124 -4.08 12.29 -10.07
C HIS A 124 -4.10 13.25 -8.90
N ASN A 125 -4.28 12.73 -7.70
CA ASN A 125 -4.10 13.43 -6.43
C ASN A 125 -3.67 12.42 -5.37
N ILE A 126 -3.63 12.85 -4.11
CA ILE A 126 -3.33 11.96 -3.00
C ILE A 126 -4.16 12.31 -1.76
N ASP A 127 -4.80 11.29 -1.20
CA ASP A 127 -5.53 11.30 0.07
C ASP A 127 -4.67 10.55 1.11
N PHE A 128 -4.32 11.26 2.18
CA PHE A 128 -3.66 10.71 3.36
C PHE A 128 -4.66 10.52 4.50
N HIS A 129 -4.89 9.26 4.89
CA HIS A 129 -5.71 8.96 6.07
C HIS A 129 -5.07 9.43 7.39
N SER A 130 -3.76 9.70 7.37
CA SER A 130 -3.02 10.30 8.49
C SER A 130 -3.21 11.82 8.64
N SER A 131 -3.83 12.48 7.66
CA SER A 131 -3.97 13.94 7.61
C SER A 131 -5.36 14.41 8.10
N THR A 132 -5.65 15.71 8.04
CA THR A 132 -6.94 16.25 8.49
C THR A 132 -7.38 17.42 7.60
N GLY A 133 -8.60 17.32 7.06
CA GLY A 133 -9.19 18.34 6.18
C GLY A 133 -8.98 18.05 4.69
N ALA A 134 -9.75 18.75 3.85
CA ALA A 134 -9.63 18.74 2.39
C ALA A 134 -9.55 17.33 1.74
N LEU A 135 -10.39 16.39 2.21
CA LEU A 135 -10.41 14.99 1.75
C LEU A 135 -9.02 14.33 1.87
N GLY A 136 -8.41 14.47 3.05
CA GLY A 136 -7.06 13.95 3.32
C GLY A 136 -5.95 14.59 2.48
N GLY A 137 -6.21 15.76 1.88
CA GLY A 137 -5.32 16.41 0.92
C GLY A 137 -5.72 16.20 -0.54
N GLY A 138 -6.66 15.29 -0.85
CA GLY A 138 -7.09 15.01 -2.22
C GLY A 138 -7.66 16.23 -2.94
N ALA A 139 -8.36 17.11 -2.22
CA ALA A 139 -8.93 18.34 -2.79
C ALA A 139 -7.89 19.46 -3.03
N LEU A 140 -6.65 19.29 -2.54
CA LEU A 140 -5.54 20.26 -2.68
C LEU A 140 -4.43 19.77 -3.61
N THR A 141 -4.48 18.50 -4.03
CA THR A 141 -3.36 17.85 -4.71
C THR A 141 -3.69 17.33 -6.11
N HIS A 142 -4.77 17.84 -6.72
CA HIS A 142 -5.12 17.52 -8.09
C HIS A 142 -4.04 18.04 -9.05
N VAL A 143 -3.33 17.12 -9.71
CA VAL A 143 -2.23 17.39 -10.65
C VAL A 143 -2.53 16.72 -11.99
N ALA A 144 -2.71 17.52 -13.04
CA ALA A 144 -2.80 17.03 -14.40
C ALA A 144 -1.42 16.56 -14.92
N PRO A 145 -1.36 15.78 -16.01
CA PRO A 145 -0.08 15.44 -16.63
C PRO A 145 0.74 16.69 -16.98
N GLY A 146 1.98 16.72 -16.48
CA GLY A 146 2.91 17.83 -16.61
C GLY A 146 2.92 18.79 -15.42
N GLU A 147 2.11 18.53 -14.40
CA GLU A 147 2.00 19.36 -13.19
C GLU A 147 2.65 18.68 -11.97
N MET A 148 2.92 19.50 -10.95
CA MET A 148 3.34 19.04 -9.63
C MET A 148 2.71 19.94 -8.56
N THR A 149 2.62 19.40 -7.35
CA THR A 149 2.13 20.13 -6.18
C THR A 149 2.93 19.74 -4.94
N VAL A 150 2.92 20.61 -3.93
CA VAL A 150 3.53 20.33 -2.62
C VAL A 150 2.46 20.45 -1.55
N LEU A 151 2.21 19.36 -0.83
CA LEU A 151 1.28 19.30 0.30
C LEU A 151 2.05 19.18 1.60
N ARG A 152 1.67 19.97 2.61
CA ARG A 152 2.15 19.79 3.98
C ARG A 152 1.01 19.54 4.96
N TRP A 153 1.17 18.56 5.84
CA TRP A 153 0.27 18.32 6.98
C TRP A 153 1.04 17.94 8.23
N LYS A 154 0.41 18.06 9.40
CA LYS A 154 0.98 17.60 10.67
C LYS A 154 0.51 16.17 10.95
N ALA A 155 1.44 15.27 11.25
CA ALA A 155 1.14 13.88 11.64
C ALA A 155 0.74 13.83 13.12
N THR A 156 -0.54 14.04 13.42
CA THR A 156 -1.05 14.23 14.79
C THR A 156 -1.50 12.95 15.49
N ARG A 157 -1.44 11.80 14.81
CA ARG A 157 -1.95 10.52 15.32
C ARG A 157 -0.95 9.41 15.00
N PRO A 158 -0.42 8.68 15.99
CA PRO A 158 0.50 7.59 15.74
C PRO A 158 -0.23 6.31 15.29
N GLY A 159 0.35 5.63 14.31
CA GLY A 159 -0.22 4.46 13.67
C GLY A 159 0.26 4.25 12.24
N THR A 160 -0.24 3.20 11.61
CA THR A 160 -0.16 2.96 10.17
C THR A 160 -1.45 3.42 9.51
N PHE A 161 -1.30 4.14 8.40
CA PHE A 161 -2.39 4.75 7.66
C PHE A 161 -2.19 4.50 6.17
N VAL A 162 -3.28 4.22 5.46
CA VAL A 162 -3.24 4.17 3.99
C VAL A 162 -3.07 5.59 3.45
N TYR A 163 -2.40 5.70 2.31
CA TYR A 163 -2.60 6.80 1.39
C TYR A 163 -3.01 6.24 0.03
N HIS A 164 -3.84 6.97 -0.71
CA HIS A 164 -4.25 6.52 -2.03
C HIS A 164 -4.66 7.70 -2.93
N CYS A 165 -4.71 7.45 -4.23
CA CYS A 165 -5.28 8.40 -5.18
C CYS A 165 -6.81 8.42 -5.09
N ALA A 166 -7.43 9.59 -5.27
CA ALA A 166 -8.87 9.82 -5.16
C ALA A 166 -9.32 11.02 -6.05
N PRO A 167 -9.21 10.93 -7.39
CA PRO A 167 -9.40 12.07 -8.30
C PRO A 167 -10.86 12.55 -8.41
N GLY A 168 -11.81 11.84 -7.78
CA GLY A 168 -13.24 12.16 -7.76
C GLY A 168 -14.10 11.13 -8.50
N GLY A 169 -15.37 11.03 -8.10
CA GLY A 169 -16.38 10.22 -8.79
C GLY A 169 -16.05 8.71 -8.90
N PRO A 170 -16.52 8.03 -9.95
CA PRO A 170 -16.31 6.58 -10.12
C PRO A 170 -14.84 6.21 -10.43
N MET A 171 -13.98 7.21 -10.67
CA MET A 171 -12.54 7.00 -10.92
C MET A 171 -11.76 6.71 -9.64
N ILE A 172 -12.30 7.06 -8.45
CA ILE A 172 -11.65 6.78 -7.17
C ILE A 172 -11.32 5.29 -7.02
N PRO A 173 -12.30 4.37 -7.02
CA PRO A 173 -11.99 2.96 -6.85
C PRO A 173 -11.11 2.43 -7.99
N TRP A 174 -11.26 2.93 -9.22
CA TRP A 174 -10.45 2.49 -10.35
C TRP A 174 -8.96 2.80 -10.16
N HIS A 175 -8.63 4.02 -9.72
CA HIS A 175 -7.25 4.40 -9.43
C HIS A 175 -6.67 3.55 -8.28
N VAL A 176 -7.46 3.32 -7.22
CA VAL A 176 -7.04 2.51 -6.07
C VAL A 176 -6.77 1.06 -6.48
N VAL A 177 -7.71 0.42 -7.20
CA VAL A 177 -7.55 -1.00 -7.61
C VAL A 177 -6.55 -1.18 -8.75
N SER A 178 -6.16 -0.11 -9.45
CA SER A 178 -5.08 -0.12 -10.45
C SER A 178 -3.69 0.03 -9.82
N GLY A 179 -3.58 0.01 -8.49
CA GLY A 179 -2.30 0.01 -7.77
C GLY A 179 -1.91 1.31 -7.09
N MET A 180 -2.74 2.35 -7.16
CA MET A 180 -2.37 3.70 -6.73
C MET A 180 -2.66 3.95 -5.25
N ASN A 181 -2.05 3.13 -4.41
CA ASN A 181 -2.15 3.19 -2.96
C ASN A 181 -0.83 2.76 -2.29
N GLY A 182 -0.65 3.19 -1.05
CA GLY A 182 0.48 2.83 -0.21
C GLY A 182 0.16 3.09 1.27
N ALA A 183 1.19 3.18 2.11
CA ALA A 183 0.99 3.46 3.53
C ALA A 183 2.02 4.45 4.08
N ILE A 184 1.64 5.12 5.17
CA ILE A 184 2.52 5.92 6.01
C ILE A 184 2.46 5.38 7.44
N MET A 185 3.62 5.23 8.07
CA MET A 185 3.76 4.90 9.48
C MET A 185 4.16 6.15 10.25
N VAL A 186 3.31 6.55 11.18
CA VAL A 186 3.56 7.62 12.16
C VAL A 186 3.91 6.96 13.48
N LEU A 187 5.20 6.88 13.81
CA LEU A 187 5.67 6.28 15.06
C LEU A 187 5.34 7.19 16.26
N PRO A 188 4.98 6.63 17.43
CA PRO A 188 4.96 7.40 18.66
C PRO A 188 6.36 7.97 18.95
N ARG A 189 6.44 9.12 19.61
CA ARG A 189 7.73 9.80 19.84
C ARG A 189 8.74 8.96 20.63
N ASN A 190 8.26 8.09 21.51
CA ASN A 190 9.11 7.23 22.35
C ASN A 190 9.26 5.79 21.81
N GLY A 191 8.89 5.55 20.55
CA GLY A 191 8.84 4.21 19.97
C GLY A 191 7.58 3.44 20.30
N LEU A 192 7.52 2.18 19.88
CA LEU A 192 6.40 1.29 20.14
C LEU A 192 6.41 0.83 21.60
N THR A 193 5.23 0.50 22.11
CA THR A 193 5.07 -0.10 23.44
C THR A 193 4.19 -1.34 23.34
N ASP A 194 4.39 -2.32 24.21
CA ASP A 194 3.56 -3.52 24.24
C ASP A 194 2.19 -3.27 24.89
N HIS A 195 1.45 -4.36 25.12
CA HIS A 195 0.13 -4.37 25.74
C HIS A 195 0.09 -3.90 27.21
N ILE A 196 1.24 -3.83 27.91
CA ILE A 196 1.35 -3.31 29.29
C ILE A 196 2.08 -1.96 29.36
N GLY A 197 2.55 -1.44 28.22
CA GLY A 197 3.20 -0.14 28.10
C GLY A 197 4.73 -0.19 28.16
N ASP A 198 5.33 -1.39 28.14
CA ASP A 198 6.78 -1.52 28.11
C ASP A 198 7.32 -1.23 26.70
N PRO A 199 8.50 -0.57 26.57
CA PRO A 199 9.06 -0.26 25.25
C PRO A 199 9.39 -1.51 24.44
N VAL A 200 9.08 -1.46 23.14
CA VAL A 200 9.38 -2.53 22.19
C VAL A 200 10.11 -1.99 20.98
N SER A 201 11.11 -2.74 20.52
CA SER A 201 11.86 -2.48 19.31
C SER A 201 11.75 -3.62 18.30
N TYR A 202 11.98 -3.30 17.03
CA TYR A 202 12.17 -4.26 15.95
C TYR A 202 13.58 -4.15 15.36
N ASP A 203 14.13 -5.26 14.90
CA ASP A 203 15.42 -5.30 14.20
C ASP A 203 15.25 -5.04 12.70
N LYS A 204 14.09 -5.42 12.17
CA LYS A 204 13.73 -5.29 10.75
C LYS A 204 12.27 -4.92 10.58
N VAL A 205 11.98 -4.21 9.50
CA VAL A 205 10.60 -3.89 9.09
C VAL A 205 10.41 -4.22 7.61
N TYR A 206 9.26 -4.82 7.29
CA TYR A 206 8.81 -5.05 5.94
C TYR A 206 7.44 -4.42 5.71
N TYR A 207 7.24 -3.93 4.50
CA TYR A 207 5.96 -3.40 4.06
C TYR A 207 5.35 -4.26 2.94
N ILE A 208 4.19 -4.82 3.22
CA ILE A 208 3.41 -5.66 2.32
C ILE A 208 2.13 -4.91 1.97
N GLY A 209 1.99 -4.52 0.70
CA GLY A 209 0.73 -4.03 0.18
C GLY A 209 -0.01 -5.17 -0.50
N GLU A 210 -1.24 -5.42 -0.07
CA GLU A 210 -2.14 -6.36 -0.71
C GLU A 210 -3.06 -5.63 -1.68
N GLN A 211 -3.09 -6.09 -2.93
CA GLN A 211 -3.86 -5.48 -4.00
C GLN A 211 -4.88 -6.47 -4.55
N ASP A 212 -6.17 -6.10 -4.47
CA ASP A 212 -7.24 -6.74 -5.24
C ASP A 212 -7.30 -6.14 -6.65
N LEU A 213 -7.21 -6.99 -7.67
CA LEU A 213 -7.17 -6.64 -9.09
C LEU A 213 -8.38 -7.20 -9.84
N TYR A 214 -8.89 -6.43 -10.80
CA TYR A 214 -10.10 -6.76 -11.59
C TYR A 214 -9.76 -6.75 -13.08
N ILE A 215 -9.10 -7.81 -13.55
CA ILE A 215 -8.55 -7.89 -14.93
C ILE A 215 -9.55 -8.57 -15.88
N PRO A 216 -10.07 -7.86 -16.90
CA PRO A 216 -11.02 -8.39 -17.88
C PRO A 216 -10.49 -9.62 -18.64
N ARG A 217 -11.43 -10.50 -19.03
CA ARG A 217 -11.16 -11.66 -19.90
C ARG A 217 -11.95 -11.56 -21.20
N ASP A 218 -11.43 -12.14 -22.26
CA ASP A 218 -12.14 -12.29 -23.53
C ASP A 218 -13.13 -13.47 -23.50
N ALA A 219 -13.82 -13.69 -24.63
CA ALA A 219 -14.82 -14.75 -24.76
C ALA A 219 -14.23 -16.17 -24.63
N ASP A 220 -12.94 -16.33 -24.88
CA ASP A 220 -12.22 -17.60 -24.77
C ASP A 220 -11.64 -17.81 -23.35
N GLY A 221 -11.81 -16.81 -22.47
CA GLY A 221 -11.39 -16.85 -21.07
C GLY A 221 -9.95 -16.40 -20.83
N ALA A 222 -9.25 -15.87 -21.85
CA ALA A 222 -7.91 -15.31 -21.69
C ALA A 222 -7.97 -13.88 -21.13
N TYR A 223 -6.99 -13.48 -20.31
CA TYR A 223 -6.92 -12.11 -19.83
C TYR A 223 -6.64 -11.13 -20.97
N LYS A 224 -7.41 -10.05 -21.02
CA LYS A 224 -7.26 -9.02 -22.03
C LYS A 224 -6.07 -8.12 -21.72
N ARG A 225 -5.40 -7.67 -22.76
CA ARG A 225 -4.42 -6.57 -22.71
C ARG A 225 -5.00 -5.37 -23.44
N PHE A 226 -4.76 -4.20 -22.90
CA PHE A 226 -5.24 -2.93 -23.43
C PHE A 226 -4.06 -2.10 -23.91
N ALA A 227 -4.26 -1.27 -24.94
CA ALA A 227 -3.16 -0.45 -25.48
C ALA A 227 -2.75 0.65 -24.49
N ASP A 228 -3.74 1.16 -23.75
CA ASP A 228 -3.55 2.16 -22.71
C ASP A 228 -4.56 1.99 -21.57
N LEU A 229 -4.39 2.85 -20.57
CA LEU A 229 -5.15 2.84 -19.35
C LEU A 229 -6.62 3.22 -19.58
N GLY A 230 -6.93 4.18 -20.46
CA GLY A 230 -8.30 4.60 -20.76
C GLY A 230 -9.14 3.51 -21.41
N GLU A 231 -8.55 2.71 -22.30
CA GLU A 231 -9.24 1.57 -22.94
C GLU A 231 -9.65 0.48 -21.95
N SER A 232 -8.91 0.33 -20.83
CA SER A 232 -9.21 -0.69 -19.82
C SER A 232 -10.41 -0.36 -18.93
N TYR A 233 -10.80 0.92 -18.84
CA TYR A 233 -11.74 1.41 -17.81
C TYR A 233 -13.12 0.73 -17.87
N PRO A 234 -13.84 0.70 -19.01
CA PRO A 234 -15.24 0.24 -18.99
C PRO A 234 -15.41 -1.21 -18.55
N GLU A 235 -14.48 -2.08 -18.94
CA GLU A 235 -14.54 -3.51 -18.58
C GLU A 235 -14.00 -3.76 -17.17
N THR A 236 -13.00 -3.00 -16.74
CA THR A 236 -12.50 -3.05 -15.36
C THR A 236 -13.60 -2.58 -14.38
N GLU A 237 -14.28 -1.47 -14.67
CA GLU A 237 -15.42 -0.96 -13.89
C GLU A 237 -16.55 -2.00 -13.79
N ALA A 238 -16.87 -2.67 -14.90
CA ALA A 238 -17.89 -3.72 -14.91
C ALA A 238 -17.52 -4.89 -13.98
N LEU A 239 -16.26 -5.31 -13.94
CA LEU A 239 -15.79 -6.35 -13.03
C LEU A 239 -15.75 -5.89 -11.57
N MET A 240 -15.29 -4.68 -11.31
CA MET A 240 -15.24 -4.09 -9.96
C MET A 240 -16.63 -4.09 -9.31
N ASN A 241 -17.68 -3.79 -10.07
CA ASN A 241 -19.06 -3.83 -9.59
C ASN A 241 -19.53 -5.23 -9.17
N GLY A 242 -18.83 -6.29 -9.59
CA GLY A 242 -19.06 -7.67 -9.15
C GLY A 242 -18.41 -8.02 -7.80
N LEU A 243 -17.50 -7.18 -7.28
CA LEU A 243 -16.80 -7.36 -6.00
C LEU A 243 -15.97 -8.65 -5.86
N ILE A 244 -15.72 -9.34 -6.98
CA ILE A 244 -14.93 -10.58 -7.03
C ILE A 244 -13.64 -10.27 -7.79
N PRO A 245 -12.49 -10.15 -7.10
CA PRO A 245 -11.22 -9.88 -7.76
C PRO A 245 -10.78 -11.08 -8.59
N THR A 246 -10.11 -10.82 -9.70
CA THR A 246 -9.48 -11.87 -10.50
C THR A 246 -8.12 -12.27 -9.96
N HIS A 247 -7.44 -11.38 -9.25
CA HIS A 247 -6.20 -11.65 -8.53
C HIS A 247 -6.19 -10.86 -7.21
N VAL A 248 -5.50 -11.40 -6.22
CA VAL A 248 -5.20 -10.74 -4.95
C VAL A 248 -3.73 -10.98 -4.70
N VAL A 249 -2.90 -9.94 -4.80
CA VAL A 249 -1.43 -10.11 -4.87
C VAL A 249 -0.72 -9.26 -3.84
N PHE A 250 0.39 -9.79 -3.32
CA PHE A 250 1.33 -9.00 -2.52
C PHE A 250 2.38 -8.35 -3.41
N ASN A 251 2.61 -7.06 -3.20
CA ASN A 251 3.63 -6.26 -3.90
C ASN A 251 3.54 -6.37 -5.44
N GLY A 252 2.30 -6.35 -5.95
CA GLY A 252 1.99 -6.10 -7.35
C GLY A 252 1.97 -7.31 -8.29
N ALA A 253 2.40 -8.50 -7.85
CA ALA A 253 2.33 -9.70 -8.69
C ALA A 253 2.28 -11.00 -7.87
N VAL A 254 1.69 -12.05 -8.46
CA VAL A 254 1.74 -13.42 -7.94
C VAL A 254 3.21 -13.81 -7.74
N GLY A 255 3.56 -14.23 -6.52
CA GLY A 255 4.90 -14.68 -6.19
C GLY A 255 5.97 -13.58 -6.09
N ALA A 256 5.59 -12.29 -6.10
CA ALA A 256 6.54 -11.17 -6.02
C ALA A 256 7.47 -11.22 -4.80
N LEU A 257 6.99 -11.82 -3.69
CA LEU A 257 7.71 -11.98 -2.42
C LEU A 257 8.02 -13.46 -2.12
N THR A 258 8.28 -14.26 -3.14
CA THR A 258 8.57 -15.70 -3.00
C THR A 258 9.88 -16.08 -3.71
N GLY A 259 10.31 -17.34 -3.57
CA GLY A 259 11.51 -17.85 -4.24
C GLY A 259 12.76 -17.05 -3.85
N GLU A 260 13.48 -16.53 -4.84
CA GLU A 260 14.67 -15.68 -4.63
C GLU A 260 14.34 -14.30 -4.05
N LYS A 261 13.08 -13.86 -4.18
CA LYS A 261 12.58 -12.58 -3.66
C LYS A 261 11.88 -12.71 -2.31
N ALA A 262 12.00 -13.88 -1.67
CA ALA A 262 11.45 -14.09 -0.33
C ALA A 262 12.06 -13.08 0.66
N LEU A 263 11.24 -12.68 1.62
CA LEU A 263 11.70 -11.91 2.79
C LEU A 263 12.69 -12.75 3.58
N THR A 264 13.54 -12.12 4.40
CA THR A 264 14.57 -12.84 5.17
C THR A 264 14.57 -12.42 6.63
N ALA A 265 14.85 -13.38 7.51
CA ALA A 265 15.05 -13.14 8.94
C ALA A 265 16.02 -14.16 9.54
N LYS A 266 16.32 -14.02 10.82
CA LYS A 266 17.06 -15.00 11.62
C LYS A 266 16.27 -15.37 12.87
N VAL A 267 16.50 -16.56 13.40
CA VAL A 267 16.01 -16.92 14.74
C VAL A 267 16.53 -15.90 15.76
N GLY A 268 15.62 -15.40 16.61
CA GLY A 268 15.84 -14.32 17.57
C GLY A 268 15.68 -12.90 17.01
N GLU A 269 15.46 -12.74 15.70
CA GLU A 269 15.22 -11.43 15.09
C GLU A 269 13.74 -11.02 15.21
N LYS A 270 13.50 -9.78 15.65
CA LYS A 270 12.15 -9.18 15.72
C LYS A 270 11.84 -8.45 14.43
N VAL A 271 10.81 -8.92 13.72
CA VAL A 271 10.38 -8.35 12.44
C VAL A 271 9.01 -7.71 12.58
N LEU A 272 8.94 -6.42 12.22
CA LEU A 272 7.68 -5.68 12.11
C LEU A 272 7.14 -5.80 10.68
N PHE A 273 5.98 -6.42 10.54
CA PHE A 273 5.25 -6.51 9.27
C PHE A 273 4.19 -5.43 9.23
N ILE A 274 4.33 -4.47 8.31
CA ILE A 274 3.29 -3.51 7.97
C ILE A 274 2.48 -4.10 6.83
N HIS A 275 1.16 -4.19 7.00
CA HIS A 275 0.26 -4.70 5.97
C HIS A 275 -0.80 -3.65 5.65
N SER A 276 -0.96 -3.28 4.37
CA SER A 276 -2.02 -2.38 3.92
C SER A 276 -2.97 -3.05 2.94
N GLN A 277 -4.25 -2.69 3.05
CA GLN A 277 -5.27 -2.98 2.06
C GLN A 277 -6.16 -1.75 1.91
N ALA A 278 -6.09 -1.08 0.76
CA ALA A 278 -6.76 0.20 0.53
C ALA A 278 -8.26 0.13 0.15
N ASN A 279 -8.79 -1.05 -0.19
CA ASN A 279 -10.12 -1.23 -0.79
C ASN A 279 -10.95 -2.39 -0.21
N ARG A 280 -10.34 -3.53 0.11
CA ARG A 280 -10.98 -4.79 0.48
C ARG A 280 -10.36 -5.38 1.75
N ASP A 281 -11.14 -6.12 2.52
CA ASP A 281 -10.63 -6.76 3.73
C ASP A 281 -9.59 -7.86 3.43
N SER A 282 -8.62 -7.99 4.33
CA SER A 282 -7.63 -9.08 4.37
C SER A 282 -7.52 -9.67 5.77
N ARG A 283 -7.04 -10.91 5.86
CA ARG A 283 -6.78 -11.61 7.12
C ARG A 283 -5.36 -12.18 7.18
N PRO A 284 -4.34 -11.36 7.42
CA PRO A 284 -2.96 -11.84 7.35
C PRO A 284 -2.64 -12.88 8.42
N HIS A 285 -1.79 -13.83 8.05
CA HIS A 285 -1.35 -14.95 8.88
C HIS A 285 0.07 -15.36 8.52
N LEU A 286 0.87 -15.74 9.52
CA LEU A 286 2.22 -16.26 9.34
C LEU A 286 2.23 -17.78 9.64
N ILE A 287 2.20 -18.61 8.60
CA ILE A 287 2.17 -20.07 8.73
C ILE A 287 3.47 -20.53 9.43
N GLY A 288 3.32 -21.18 10.59
CA GLY A 288 4.41 -21.64 11.43
C GLY A 288 4.87 -20.63 12.50
N GLY A 289 4.29 -19.42 12.50
CA GLY A 289 4.53 -18.37 13.50
C GLY A 289 3.23 -17.79 14.04
N HIS A 290 3.31 -16.59 14.59
CA HIS A 290 2.18 -15.84 15.16
C HIS A 290 2.39 -14.33 14.93
N GLY A 291 1.45 -13.52 15.38
CA GLY A 291 1.69 -12.11 15.70
C GLY A 291 1.81 -11.94 17.21
N ASP A 292 3.04 -11.71 17.70
CA ASP A 292 3.31 -11.56 19.14
C ASP A 292 2.67 -10.29 19.68
N LEU A 293 2.79 -9.19 18.92
CA LEU A 293 2.08 -7.93 19.15
C LEU A 293 1.45 -7.46 17.84
N VAL A 294 0.13 -7.28 17.85
CA VAL A 294 -0.62 -6.91 16.65
C VAL A 294 -1.51 -5.70 16.89
N TRP A 295 -1.28 -4.66 16.09
CA TRP A 295 -2.18 -3.53 15.92
C TRP A 295 -2.96 -3.73 14.63
N GLU A 296 -4.00 -4.55 14.65
CA GLU A 296 -4.77 -4.85 13.44
C GLU A 296 -5.49 -3.62 12.87
N GLU A 297 -5.90 -2.69 13.74
CA GLU A 297 -6.44 -1.39 13.35
C GLU A 297 -5.33 -0.38 13.00
N GLY A 298 -4.07 -0.72 13.27
CA GLY A 298 -2.89 0.09 12.96
C GLY A 298 -2.83 1.42 13.69
N LYS A 299 -3.26 1.49 14.96
CA LYS A 299 -3.21 2.72 15.76
C LYS A 299 -2.41 2.44 17.03
N PHE A 300 -1.26 3.10 17.17
CA PHE A 300 -0.30 2.77 18.24
C PHE A 300 -0.66 3.33 19.60
N ASN A 301 -1.69 4.19 19.69
CA ASN A 301 -2.28 4.59 20.96
C ASN A 301 -3.19 3.50 21.57
N ASN A 302 -3.59 2.50 20.76
CA ASN A 302 -4.31 1.34 21.25
C ASN A 302 -3.29 0.28 21.67
N ALA A 303 -3.54 -0.41 22.78
CA ALA A 303 -2.74 -1.56 23.18
C ALA A 303 -2.81 -2.63 22.08
N PRO A 304 -1.68 -3.24 21.67
CA PRO A 304 -1.71 -4.35 20.73
C PRO A 304 -2.43 -5.56 21.33
N LEU A 305 -3.04 -6.36 20.46
CA LEU A 305 -3.38 -7.73 20.77
C LEU A 305 -2.12 -8.59 20.79
N ARG A 306 -2.18 -9.75 21.43
CA ARG A 306 -1.05 -10.68 21.54
C ARG A 306 -1.45 -12.08 21.12
N ASP A 307 -0.43 -12.86 20.75
CA ASP A 307 -0.54 -14.29 20.47
C ASP A 307 -1.54 -14.62 19.34
N LEU A 308 -1.69 -13.71 18.37
CA LEU A 308 -2.67 -13.90 17.30
C LEU A 308 -2.17 -14.91 16.27
N GLU A 309 -3.00 -15.92 15.98
CA GLU A 309 -2.81 -16.79 14.82
C GLU A 309 -3.03 -16.00 13.51
N THR A 310 -4.10 -15.20 13.46
CA THR A 310 -4.53 -14.43 12.29
C THR A 310 -5.13 -13.13 12.79
N TRP A 311 -4.92 -12.04 12.05
CA TRP A 311 -5.51 -10.74 12.36
C TRP A 311 -6.27 -10.17 11.18
N PHE A 312 -7.09 -9.14 11.40
CA PHE A 312 -7.99 -8.62 10.39
C PHE A 312 -7.66 -7.18 9.99
N ILE A 313 -7.21 -7.00 8.75
CA ILE A 313 -6.98 -5.67 8.16
C ILE A 313 -8.21 -5.31 7.34
N ARG A 314 -8.91 -4.25 7.78
CA ARG A 314 -10.11 -3.74 7.12
C ARG A 314 -9.73 -3.09 5.79
N GLY A 315 -10.59 -3.20 4.78
CA GLY A 315 -10.46 -2.43 3.54
C GLY A 315 -10.40 -0.93 3.85
N GLY A 316 -9.41 -0.25 3.27
CA GLY A 316 -9.12 1.16 3.56
C GLY A 316 -8.28 1.37 4.83
N SER A 317 -7.51 0.37 5.27
CA SER A 317 -6.67 0.48 6.46
C SER A 317 -5.30 -0.19 6.28
N ALA A 318 -4.40 0.09 7.22
CA ALA A 318 -3.13 -0.58 7.35
C ALA A 318 -2.93 -0.97 8.80
N GLY A 319 -2.41 -2.17 9.06
CA GLY A 319 -2.06 -2.67 10.38
C GLY A 319 -0.59 -3.04 10.49
N ALA A 320 -0.19 -3.41 11.70
CA ALA A 320 1.19 -3.79 12.01
C ALA A 320 1.20 -5.02 12.92
N ALA A 321 2.10 -5.97 12.64
CA ALA A 321 2.34 -7.14 13.47
C ALA A 321 3.83 -7.31 13.71
N LEU A 322 4.22 -7.43 14.99
CA LEU A 322 5.58 -7.75 15.40
C LEU A 322 5.67 -9.23 15.72
N TYR A 323 6.74 -9.89 15.27
CA TYR A 323 7.03 -11.28 15.59
C TYR A 323 8.53 -11.49 15.80
N GLU A 324 8.89 -12.23 16.85
CA GLU A 324 10.24 -12.76 17.06
C GLU A 324 10.32 -14.19 16.52
N PHE A 325 11.21 -14.42 15.56
CA PHE A 325 11.32 -15.75 14.96
C PHE A 325 11.98 -16.76 15.90
N LEU A 326 11.33 -17.89 16.15
CA LEU A 326 11.82 -18.92 17.10
C LEU A 326 12.30 -20.21 16.43
N GLN A 327 12.02 -20.43 15.14
CA GLN A 327 12.47 -21.59 14.38
C GLN A 327 13.04 -21.15 13.02
N PRO A 328 14.03 -21.89 12.46
CA PRO A 328 14.51 -21.65 11.12
C PRO A 328 13.58 -22.31 10.09
N GLY A 329 13.75 -21.96 8.81
CA GLY A 329 13.05 -22.59 7.70
C GLY A 329 12.30 -21.59 6.83
N VAL A 330 11.35 -22.10 6.05
CA VAL A 330 10.50 -21.27 5.17
C VAL A 330 9.14 -21.12 5.80
N TYR A 331 8.77 -19.88 6.10
CA TYR A 331 7.45 -19.49 6.54
C TYR A 331 6.67 -18.95 5.34
N ALA A 332 5.36 -19.13 5.35
CA ALA A 332 4.47 -18.45 4.41
C ALA A 332 3.69 -17.37 5.15
N TYR A 333 3.73 -16.15 4.63
CA TYR A 333 2.86 -15.05 5.05
C TYR A 333 1.73 -14.94 4.03
N VAL A 334 0.48 -15.03 4.47
CA VAL A 334 -0.68 -15.19 3.58
C VAL A 334 -1.87 -14.35 4.01
N ASN A 335 -2.77 -14.04 3.08
CA ASN A 335 -4.17 -13.78 3.43
C ASN A 335 -4.86 -15.13 3.70
N HIS A 336 -5.30 -15.38 4.92
CA HIS A 336 -5.81 -16.69 5.33
C HIS A 336 -7.24 -17.02 4.82
N ASN A 337 -7.78 -16.25 3.87
CA ASN A 337 -8.66 -16.89 2.88
C ASN A 337 -7.76 -17.66 1.91
N LEU A 338 -7.59 -18.96 2.17
CA LEU A 338 -6.62 -19.78 1.43
C LEU A 338 -6.91 -19.87 -0.07
N ILE A 339 -8.14 -19.60 -0.51
CA ILE A 339 -8.47 -19.44 -1.94
C ILE A 339 -7.77 -18.20 -2.50
N GLU A 340 -7.84 -17.07 -1.79
CA GLU A 340 -7.15 -15.82 -2.18
C GLU A 340 -5.63 -15.98 -2.13
N ALA A 341 -5.10 -16.64 -1.09
CA ALA A 341 -3.65 -16.90 -0.98
C ALA A 341 -3.10 -17.79 -2.09
N VAL A 342 -3.70 -18.96 -2.29
CA VAL A 342 -3.14 -20.01 -3.17
C VAL A 342 -3.56 -19.81 -4.62
N ASN A 343 -4.83 -19.49 -4.87
CA ASN A 343 -5.36 -19.42 -6.23
C ASN A 343 -5.27 -18.02 -6.82
N LEU A 344 -5.31 -16.96 -6.01
CA LEU A 344 -5.33 -15.57 -6.49
C LEU A 344 -4.00 -14.81 -6.26
N GLY A 345 -3.08 -15.35 -5.45
CA GLY A 345 -1.69 -14.90 -5.35
C GLY A 345 -1.28 -14.20 -4.06
N ALA A 346 -2.13 -14.18 -3.01
CA ALA A 346 -1.89 -13.41 -1.78
C ALA A 346 -0.96 -14.15 -0.81
N THR A 347 0.26 -14.44 -1.28
CA THR A 347 1.28 -15.23 -0.57
C THR A 347 2.67 -14.60 -0.71
N ALA A 348 3.37 -14.50 0.41
CA ALA A 348 4.80 -14.21 0.51
C ALA A 348 5.51 -15.34 1.27
N HIS A 349 6.83 -15.43 1.12
CA HIS A 349 7.66 -16.30 1.93
C HIS A 349 8.62 -15.49 2.80
N VAL A 350 8.91 -16.01 4.00
CA VAL A 350 10.03 -15.55 4.84
C VAL A 350 11.01 -16.71 5.00
N LYS A 351 12.26 -16.52 4.56
CA LYS A 351 13.35 -17.46 4.77
C LYS A 351 14.10 -17.10 6.05
N VAL A 352 14.05 -17.98 7.03
CA VAL A 352 14.62 -17.76 8.35
C VAL A 352 15.83 -18.66 8.56
N GLU A 353 16.98 -18.06 8.83
CA GLU A 353 18.21 -18.78 9.17
C GLU A 353 18.31 -19.00 10.68
N GLY A 354 18.89 -20.13 11.11
CA GLY A 354 19.09 -20.43 12.52
C GLY A 354 19.16 -21.92 12.82
N GLU A 355 19.17 -22.26 14.11
CA GLU A 355 19.16 -23.64 14.59
C GLU A 355 17.74 -24.08 14.97
N TRP A 356 17.40 -25.32 14.63
CA TRP A 356 16.10 -25.90 14.96
C TRP A 356 16.01 -26.23 16.46
N ASN A 357 14.87 -25.91 17.07
CA ASN A 357 14.60 -26.19 18.47
C ASN A 357 13.55 -27.29 18.65
N ASN A 358 13.98 -28.50 19.05
CA ASN A 358 13.07 -29.62 19.29
C ASN A 358 12.15 -29.44 20.52
N ASP A 359 12.49 -28.55 21.46
CA ASP A 359 11.61 -28.24 22.60
C ASP A 359 10.32 -27.55 22.14
N LEU A 360 10.40 -26.75 21.07
CA LEU A 360 9.24 -26.10 20.46
C LEU A 360 8.47 -27.05 19.54
N MET A 361 9.17 -27.87 18.74
CA MET A 361 8.55 -28.82 17.81
C MET A 361 9.51 -29.95 17.43
N GLU A 362 9.10 -31.19 17.63
CA GLU A 362 9.86 -32.39 17.24
C GLU A 362 8.98 -33.37 16.46
N GLN A 363 9.54 -33.95 15.39
CA GLN A 363 8.93 -35.10 14.72
C GLN A 363 9.39 -36.40 15.41
N LEU A 364 8.55 -36.95 16.29
CA LEU A 364 8.86 -38.18 17.01
C LEU A 364 8.87 -39.43 16.11
N VAL A 365 8.00 -39.45 15.09
CA VAL A 365 7.91 -40.53 14.10
C VAL A 365 7.66 -39.90 12.74
N ALA A 366 8.53 -40.19 11.77
CA ALA A 366 8.32 -39.77 10.38
C ALA A 366 7.12 -40.51 9.75
N PRO A 367 6.45 -39.92 8.74
CA PRO A 367 5.38 -40.60 8.01
C PRO A 367 5.80 -42.00 7.55
N THR A 368 5.09 -43.02 8.02
CA THR A 368 5.39 -44.43 7.77
C THR A 368 4.11 -45.20 7.49
N VAL A 369 4.25 -46.38 6.88
CA VAL A 369 3.11 -47.28 6.63
C VAL A 369 2.55 -47.76 7.97
N ILE A 370 1.23 -47.69 8.12
CA ILE A 370 0.53 -48.25 9.29
C ILE A 370 0.71 -49.76 9.26
N ALA A 371 1.30 -50.33 10.32
CA ALA A 371 1.42 -51.77 10.47
C ALA A 371 0.01 -52.38 10.55
N THR A 372 -0.33 -53.23 9.59
CA THR A 372 -1.60 -53.97 9.53
C THR A 372 -1.59 -55.18 10.44
#